data_AF-A0A8J5H2M0-F1
#
_entry.id   AF-A0A8J5H2M0-F1
#
_cell.length_a   1.000
_cell.length_b   1.000
_cell.length_c   1.000
_cell.angle_alpha   90.00
_cell.angle_beta   90.00
_cell.angle_gamma   90.00
#
_symmetry.space_group_name_H-M   'P 1'
#
loop_
_entity.id
_entity.type
_entity.pdbx_description
1 polymer ?
#
loop_
_entity_poly.entity_id
_entity_poly.type
_entity_poly.pdbx_seq_one_letter_code
_entity_poly.pdbx_strand_id
1 'polypeptide(L)'
;MVEGHRFWSHLPLLVQSSSKESVEYILQALWRTRKTGLDAADRSIIREMLNLSSESDLDPLLVCLRMLIRKSVYENISKDEIQKLFPLEVLPELQRLLTLLLQKFQREWREDVLKDQASVPRLKAMTWNKVNQSQDSADNVAVINLKLQDDQSISGEREVKFQLAKDTLETMLKSMYFIRDQMSNSDTTHNGHGQREDKEADSA
;
A
#
# COMPACT_ATOMS: atom_id res chain seq x y z
N MET A 1 -20.25 -4.99 16.49
CA MET A 1 -18.81 -5.24 16.29
C MET A 1 -18.50 -6.67 16.76
N VAL A 2 -18.59 -7.68 15.89
CA VAL A 2 -18.42 -9.12 16.27
C VAL A 2 -17.50 -9.88 15.28
N GLU A 3 -16.90 -9.21 14.30
CA GLU A 3 -16.18 -9.89 13.21
C GLU A 3 -14.69 -10.20 13.51
N GLY A 4 -14.12 -9.67 14.59
CA GLY A 4 -12.70 -9.87 14.92
C GLY A 4 -12.33 -11.27 15.44
N HIS A 5 -13.29 -12.00 16.05
CA HIS A 5 -12.98 -13.26 16.75
C HIS A 5 -12.64 -14.43 15.83
N ARG A 6 -13.22 -14.50 14.64
CA ARG A 6 -12.95 -15.61 13.71
C ARG A 6 -11.68 -15.41 12.91
N PHE A 7 -11.23 -14.17 12.74
CA PHE A 7 -10.11 -13.84 11.87
C PHE A 7 -8.83 -14.54 12.33
N TRP A 8 -8.55 -14.57 13.64
CA TRP A 8 -7.30 -15.09 14.21
C TRP A 8 -7.32 -16.59 14.55
N SER A 9 -8.44 -17.28 14.31
CA SER A 9 -8.67 -18.67 14.72
C SER A 9 -7.69 -19.68 14.12
N HIS A 10 -6.99 -19.32 13.04
CA HIS A 10 -6.04 -20.20 12.35
C HIS A 10 -4.58 -19.95 12.74
N LEU A 11 -4.28 -18.86 13.47
CA LEU A 11 -2.92 -18.61 13.98
C LEU A 11 -2.36 -19.76 14.85
N PRO A 12 -3.16 -20.46 15.69
CA PRO A 12 -2.68 -21.60 16.45
C PRO A 12 -2.07 -22.74 15.61
N LEU A 13 -2.35 -22.81 14.31
CA LEU A 13 -1.70 -23.77 13.41
C LEU A 13 -0.18 -23.58 13.34
N LEU A 14 0.32 -22.38 13.61
CA LEU A 14 1.76 -22.13 13.71
C LEU A 14 2.43 -22.88 14.86
N VAL A 15 1.67 -23.27 15.89
CA VAL A 15 2.19 -24.10 16.99
C VAL A 15 2.50 -25.53 16.51
N GLN A 16 1.88 -25.97 15.41
CA GLN A 16 2.21 -27.25 14.77
C GLN A 16 3.53 -27.19 14.01
N SER A 17 4.03 -25.98 13.68
CA SER A 17 5.36 -25.84 13.08
C SER A 17 6.44 -26.23 14.09
N SER A 18 7.45 -26.96 13.61
CA SER A 18 8.47 -27.56 14.44
C SER A 18 9.51 -26.57 14.98
N SER A 19 9.49 -25.29 14.59
CA SER A 19 10.49 -24.32 15.06
C SER A 19 10.17 -22.84 14.77
N LYS A 20 10.86 -21.93 15.48
CA LYS A 20 10.88 -20.49 15.20
C LYS A 20 11.31 -20.19 13.76
N GLU A 21 12.27 -20.95 13.24
CA GLU A 21 12.84 -20.81 11.90
C GLU A 21 11.79 -21.10 10.83
N SER A 22 10.87 -22.04 11.08
CA SER A 22 9.76 -22.34 10.16
C SER A 22 8.80 -21.16 10.05
N VAL A 23 8.40 -20.58 11.19
CA VAL A 23 7.54 -19.37 11.21
C VAL A 23 8.26 -18.19 10.55
N GLU A 24 9.57 -18.04 10.78
CA GLU A 24 10.39 -17.02 10.16
C GLU A 24 10.41 -17.15 8.64
N TYR A 25 10.63 -18.37 8.12
CA TYR A 25 10.59 -18.66 6.70
C TYR A 25 9.24 -18.32 6.07
N ILE A 26 8.13 -18.71 6.71
CA ILE A 26 6.77 -18.42 6.24
C ILE A 26 6.57 -16.91 6.09
N LEU A 27 6.94 -16.12 7.11
CA LEU A 27 6.81 -14.66 7.09
C LEU A 27 7.65 -14.03 5.97
N GLN A 28 8.89 -14.50 5.79
CA GLN A 28 9.75 -14.03 4.69
C GLN A 28 9.22 -14.43 3.31
N ALA A 29 8.68 -15.64 3.15
CA ALA A 29 8.07 -16.08 1.90
C ALA A 29 6.87 -15.20 1.55
N LEU A 30 6.00 -14.91 2.54
CA LEU A 30 4.85 -14.01 2.36
C LEU A 30 5.28 -12.58 2.00
N TRP A 31 6.37 -12.08 2.57
CA TRP A 31 6.92 -10.77 2.22
C TRP A 31 7.51 -10.70 0.81
N ARG A 32 8.34 -11.70 0.45
CA ARG A 32 8.97 -11.79 -0.87
C ARG A 32 7.93 -11.86 -1.99
N THR A 33 6.86 -12.61 -1.76
CA THR A 33 5.78 -12.84 -2.73
C THR A 33 4.61 -11.85 -2.59
N ARG A 34 4.78 -10.74 -1.85
CA ARG A 34 3.69 -9.78 -1.58
C ARG A 34 3.02 -9.18 -2.81
N LYS A 35 3.73 -9.10 -3.96
CA LYS A 35 3.21 -8.54 -5.22
C LYS A 35 2.68 -9.60 -6.20
N THR A 36 3.14 -10.85 -6.07
CA THR A 36 2.89 -11.92 -7.05
C THR A 36 1.98 -13.02 -6.51
N GLY A 37 1.84 -13.13 -5.19
CA GLY A 37 1.24 -14.28 -4.54
C GLY A 37 2.23 -15.45 -4.38
N LEU A 38 1.92 -16.37 -3.48
CA LEU A 38 2.69 -17.61 -3.30
C LEU A 38 2.39 -18.58 -4.44
N ASP A 39 3.44 -19.20 -4.97
CA ASP A 39 3.29 -20.27 -5.96
C ASP A 39 2.97 -21.63 -5.31
N ALA A 40 2.74 -22.65 -6.14
CA ALA A 40 2.39 -23.98 -5.67
C ALA A 40 3.52 -24.67 -4.88
N ALA A 41 4.78 -24.37 -5.19
CA ALA A 41 5.93 -24.97 -4.52
C ALA A 41 6.08 -24.42 -3.10
N ASP A 42 6.05 -23.09 -2.95
CA ASP A 42 6.06 -22.41 -1.65
C ASP A 42 4.87 -22.85 -0.79
N ARG A 43 3.67 -22.97 -1.37
CA ARG A 43 2.49 -23.49 -0.66
C ARG A 43 2.71 -24.91 -0.14
N SER A 44 3.28 -25.80 -0.96
CA SER A 44 3.57 -27.18 -0.55
C SER A 44 4.59 -27.23 0.60
N ILE A 45 5.66 -26.45 0.52
CA ILE A 45 6.69 -26.35 1.57
C ILE A 45 6.06 -25.89 2.88
N ILE A 46 5.23 -24.85 2.85
CA ILE A 46 4.57 -24.32 4.06
C ILE A 46 3.59 -25.35 4.65
N ARG A 47 2.84 -26.08 3.83
CA ARG A 47 1.97 -27.16 4.32
C ARG A 47 2.76 -28.27 5.00
N GLU A 48 3.89 -28.65 4.42
CA GLU A 48 4.77 -29.67 4.99
C GLU A 48 5.38 -29.19 6.32
N MET A 49 5.86 -27.95 6.39
CA MET A 49 6.38 -27.36 7.64
C MET A 49 5.36 -27.31 8.77
N LEU A 50 4.08 -27.13 8.43
CA LEU A 50 2.97 -27.01 9.37
C LEU A 50 2.23 -28.34 9.61
N ASN A 51 2.64 -29.44 8.94
CA ASN A 51 1.95 -30.73 8.95
C ASN A 51 0.43 -30.63 8.66
N LEU A 52 0.02 -29.73 7.76
CA LEU A 52 -1.40 -29.51 7.46
C LEU A 52 -1.97 -30.63 6.60
N SER A 53 -3.06 -31.25 7.09
CA SER A 53 -3.77 -32.32 6.38
C SER A 53 -4.76 -31.82 5.32
N SER A 54 -5.21 -30.56 5.43
CA SER A 54 -6.18 -29.94 4.51
C SER A 54 -5.63 -28.66 3.88
N GLU A 55 -5.86 -28.47 2.58
CA GLU A 55 -5.59 -27.20 1.88
C GLU A 55 -6.50 -26.06 2.40
N SER A 56 -7.67 -26.40 2.96
CA SER A 56 -8.67 -25.41 3.43
C SER A 56 -8.16 -24.48 4.53
N ASP A 57 -7.19 -24.94 5.32
CA ASP A 57 -6.75 -24.26 6.53
C ASP A 57 -5.55 -23.34 6.26
N LEU A 58 -4.87 -23.57 5.14
CA LEU A 58 -3.70 -22.78 4.74
C LEU A 58 -4.09 -21.35 4.38
N ASP A 59 -5.08 -21.16 3.51
CA ASP A 59 -5.42 -19.83 3.03
C ASP A 59 -5.86 -18.87 4.14
N PRO A 60 -6.74 -19.25 5.09
CA PRO A 60 -7.07 -18.42 6.25
C PRO A 60 -5.84 -18.06 7.10
N LEU A 61 -4.93 -19.01 7.33
CA LEU A 61 -3.68 -18.74 8.05
C LEU A 61 -2.80 -17.71 7.32
N LEU A 62 -2.61 -17.88 6.00
CA LEU A 62 -1.83 -16.95 5.20
C LEU A 62 -2.45 -15.54 5.21
N VAL A 63 -3.78 -15.44 5.21
CA VAL A 63 -4.48 -14.15 5.34
C VAL A 63 -4.19 -13.49 6.69
N CYS A 64 -4.23 -14.24 7.80
CA CYS A 64 -3.87 -13.72 9.13
C CYS A 64 -2.46 -13.12 9.13
N LEU A 65 -1.50 -13.87 8.59
CA LEU A 65 -0.09 -13.47 8.59
C LEU A 65 0.14 -12.27 7.67
N ARG A 66 -0.47 -12.24 6.49
CA ARG A 66 -0.40 -11.07 5.60
C ARG A 66 -0.98 -9.82 6.25
N MET A 67 -2.06 -9.95 7.02
CA MET A 67 -2.64 -8.83 7.75
C MET A 67 -1.68 -8.29 8.81
N LEU A 68 -1.04 -9.19 9.58
CA LEU A 68 -0.04 -8.79 10.58
C LEU A 68 1.16 -8.09 9.96
N ILE A 69 1.71 -8.64 8.87
CA ILE A 69 2.78 -8.02 8.09
C ILE A 69 2.34 -6.64 7.61
N ARG A 70 1.13 -6.52 7.07
CA ARG A 70 0.62 -5.24 6.55
C ARG A 70 0.50 -4.20 7.66
N LYS A 71 -0.10 -4.58 8.79
CA LYS A 71 -0.25 -3.74 9.98
C LYS A 71 1.11 -3.31 10.55
N SER A 72 2.08 -4.22 10.65
CA SER A 72 3.37 -3.89 11.24
C SER A 72 4.25 -3.01 10.35
N VAL A 73 4.17 -3.17 9.03
CA VAL A 73 5.03 -2.45 8.07
C VAL A 73 4.42 -1.12 7.62
N TYR A 74 3.17 -1.14 7.17
CA TYR A 74 2.54 0.01 6.48
C TYR A 74 1.88 1.00 7.44
N GLU A 75 1.40 0.53 8.59
CA GLU A 75 0.92 1.44 9.62
C GLU A 75 2.14 1.88 10.46
N ASN A 76 2.24 3.17 10.78
CA ASN A 76 3.37 3.77 11.51
C ASN A 76 3.41 3.36 13.00
N ILE A 77 3.08 2.09 13.28
CA ILE A 77 3.04 1.47 14.58
C ILE A 77 4.47 1.35 15.11
N SER A 78 4.66 1.74 16.37
CA SER A 78 5.92 1.57 17.09
C SER A 78 6.16 0.10 17.46
N LYS A 79 7.41 -0.28 17.76
CA LYS A 79 7.74 -1.67 18.11
C LYS A 79 6.91 -2.17 19.30
N ASP A 80 6.69 -1.32 20.30
CA ASP A 80 5.98 -1.65 21.54
C ASP A 80 4.47 -1.81 21.34
N GLU A 81 3.94 -1.32 20.22
CA GLU A 81 2.51 -1.40 19.88
C GLU A 81 2.15 -2.62 19.03
N ILE A 82 3.14 -3.33 18.48
CA ILE A 82 2.89 -4.55 17.68
C ILE A 82 2.16 -5.61 18.52
N GLN A 83 2.44 -5.69 19.82
CA GLN A 83 1.74 -6.62 20.71
C GLN A 83 0.24 -6.33 20.82
N LYS A 84 -0.18 -5.07 20.61
CA LYS A 84 -1.59 -4.65 20.66
C LYS A 84 -2.38 -5.08 19.41
N LEU A 85 -1.70 -5.61 18.38
CA LEU A 85 -2.35 -6.11 17.16
C LEU A 85 -3.06 -7.45 17.38
N PHE A 86 -2.67 -8.20 18.41
CA PHE A 86 -3.19 -9.53 18.68
C PHE A 86 -4.32 -9.45 19.70
N PRO A 87 -5.44 -10.16 19.48
CA PRO A 87 -6.50 -10.24 20.47
C PRO A 87 -6.15 -11.29 21.55
N LEU A 88 -6.86 -11.25 22.69
CA LEU A 88 -6.56 -12.08 23.86
C LEU A 88 -6.69 -13.60 23.63
N GLU A 89 -7.39 -14.01 22.56
CA GLU A 89 -7.60 -15.42 22.22
C GLU A 89 -6.36 -16.08 21.61
N VAL A 90 -5.40 -15.29 21.12
CA VAL A 90 -4.14 -15.82 20.58
C VAL A 90 -3.21 -16.16 21.73
N LEU A 91 -2.67 -17.38 21.75
CA LEU A 91 -1.74 -17.87 22.78
C LEU A 91 -0.58 -16.88 23.02
N PRO A 92 -0.26 -16.50 24.28
CA PRO A 92 0.78 -15.53 24.59
C PRO A 92 2.15 -15.86 23.99
N GLU A 93 2.52 -17.14 23.95
CA GLU A 93 3.79 -17.61 23.39
C GLU A 93 3.88 -17.30 21.89
N LEU A 94 2.77 -17.50 21.17
CA LEU A 94 2.68 -17.22 19.75
C LEU A 94 2.68 -15.72 19.47
N GLN A 95 1.95 -14.94 20.29
CA GLN A 95 1.99 -13.48 20.20
C GLN A 95 3.43 -12.95 20.37
N ARG A 96 4.16 -13.47 21.37
CA ARG A 96 5.54 -13.09 21.62
C ARG A 96 6.46 -13.45 20.45
N LEU A 97 6.31 -14.66 19.90
CA LEU A 97 7.08 -15.12 18.74
C LEU A 97 6.84 -14.23 17.51
N LEU A 98 5.57 -14.02 17.15
CA LEU A 98 5.20 -13.21 16.00
C LEU A 98 5.62 -11.74 16.20
N THR A 99 5.43 -11.19 17.40
CA THR A 99 5.90 -9.83 17.73
C THR A 99 7.40 -9.71 17.50
N LEU A 100 8.19 -10.66 18.02
CA LEU A 100 9.64 -10.64 17.88
C LEU A 100 10.07 -10.70 16.40
N LEU A 101 9.47 -11.58 15.61
CA LEU A 101 9.78 -11.73 14.19
C LEU A 101 9.34 -10.50 13.38
N LEU A 102 8.14 -9.97 13.63
CA LEU A 102 7.66 -8.76 12.95
C LEU A 102 8.54 -7.56 13.29
N GLN A 103 8.92 -7.37 14.55
CA GLN A 103 9.86 -6.31 14.96
C GLN A 103 11.25 -6.48 14.33
N LYS A 104 11.73 -7.72 14.16
CA LYS A 104 13.00 -8.04 13.49
C LYS A 104 12.99 -7.57 12.04
N PHE A 105 11.91 -7.84 11.30
CA PHE A 105 11.84 -7.52 9.87
C PHE A 105 11.30 -6.13 9.53
N GLN A 106 10.64 -5.46 10.48
CA GLN A 106 9.93 -4.20 10.25
C GLN A 106 10.77 -3.14 9.53
N ARG A 107 12.04 -2.95 9.93
CA ARG A 107 12.92 -1.93 9.33
C ARG A 107 13.22 -2.24 7.86
N GLU A 108 13.70 -3.45 7.59
CA GLU A 108 14.05 -3.92 6.24
C GLU A 108 12.83 -3.84 5.32
N TRP A 109 11.68 -4.31 5.78
CA TRP A 109 10.45 -4.30 4.99
C TRP A 109 9.90 -2.89 4.76
N ARG A 110 10.09 -1.95 5.69
CA ARG A 110 9.77 -0.54 5.44
C ARG A 110 10.68 0.07 4.38
N GLU A 111 11.96 -0.24 4.40
CA GLU A 111 12.90 0.20 3.35
C GLU A 111 12.52 -0.40 1.99
N ASP A 112 12.11 -1.67 1.93
CA ASP A 112 11.59 -2.30 0.73
C ASP A 112 10.32 -1.60 0.20
N VAL A 113 9.40 -1.20 1.08
CA VAL A 113 8.21 -0.42 0.68
C VAL A 113 8.59 0.96 0.17
N LEU A 114 9.57 1.62 0.78
CA LEU A 114 10.06 2.91 0.30
C LEU A 114 10.71 2.77 -1.10
N LYS A 115 11.48 1.72 -1.33
CA LYS A 115 12.03 1.38 -2.65
C LYS A 115 10.92 1.05 -3.66
N ASP A 116 9.87 0.36 -3.23
CA ASP A 116 8.70 0.05 -4.06
C ASP A 116 7.90 1.30 -4.45
N GLN A 117 7.82 2.30 -3.55
CA GLN A 117 7.13 3.57 -3.82
C GLN A 117 7.95 4.53 -4.67
N ALA A 118 9.26 4.34 -4.75
CA ALA A 118 10.19 5.22 -5.44
C ALA A 118 10.20 5.06 -6.98
N SER A 119 9.09 4.66 -7.62
CA SER A 119 9.03 4.53 -9.08
C SER A 119 7.69 4.98 -9.68
N VAL A 120 7.10 6.08 -9.18
CA VAL A 120 6.05 6.76 -9.97
C VAL A 120 6.76 7.53 -11.08
N PRO A 121 6.54 7.20 -12.36
CA PRO A 121 7.22 7.88 -13.44
C PRO A 121 6.89 9.37 -13.41
N ARG A 122 7.93 10.22 -13.37
CA ARG A 122 7.79 11.67 -13.37
C ARG A 122 7.65 12.17 -14.80
N LEU A 123 6.71 13.07 -15.03
CA LEU A 123 6.59 13.75 -16.31
C LEU A 123 7.78 14.72 -16.47
N LYS A 124 8.66 14.44 -17.43
CA LYS A 124 9.84 15.26 -17.75
C LYS A 124 9.55 16.30 -18.83
N ALA A 125 8.79 15.93 -19.85
CA ALA A 125 8.39 16.82 -20.92
C ALA A 125 7.04 16.42 -21.50
N MET A 126 6.30 17.41 -22.01
CA MET A 126 5.07 17.21 -22.76
C MET A 126 5.14 18.03 -24.04
N THR A 127 4.84 17.39 -25.18
CA THR A 127 4.67 18.08 -26.48
C THR A 127 3.28 17.79 -27.02
N TRP A 128 2.71 18.74 -27.77
CA TRP A 128 1.39 18.58 -28.36
C TRP A 128 1.39 19.09 -29.80
N ASN A 129 0.63 18.42 -30.66
CA ASN A 129 0.43 18.82 -32.06
C ASN A 129 -1.04 18.68 -32.42
N LYS A 130 -1.57 19.65 -33.17
CA LYS A 130 -2.92 19.56 -33.75
C LYS A 130 -2.84 18.83 -35.09
N VAL A 131 -3.67 17.80 -35.29
CA VAL A 131 -3.80 17.12 -36.59
C VAL A 131 -5.16 17.49 -37.18
N ASN A 132 -5.13 18.05 -38.39
CA ASN A 132 -6.33 18.25 -39.18
C ASN A 132 -6.52 16.98 -40.02
N GLN A 133 -7.51 16.15 -39.72
CA GLN A 133 -7.86 15.03 -40.59
C GLN A 133 -8.49 15.57 -41.88
N SER A 134 -8.15 14.98 -43.02
CA SER A 134 -8.51 15.48 -44.34
C SER A 134 -10.02 15.36 -44.63
N GLN A 135 -10.60 16.51 -44.93
CA GLN A 135 -11.75 16.87 -45.76
C GLN A 135 -13.15 16.25 -45.55
N ASP A 136 -13.33 15.13 -44.82
CA ASP A 136 -14.70 14.55 -44.62
C ASP A 136 -15.14 14.39 -43.15
N SER A 137 -14.33 14.80 -42.17
CA SER A 137 -14.74 14.86 -40.76
C SER A 137 -14.14 16.08 -40.04
N ALA A 138 -14.98 16.91 -39.43
CA ALA A 138 -14.60 18.14 -38.70
C ALA A 138 -13.90 17.88 -37.35
N ASP A 139 -13.43 16.66 -37.11
CA ASP A 139 -12.83 16.25 -35.85
C ASP A 139 -11.37 16.67 -35.80
N ASN A 140 -11.17 17.83 -35.19
CA ASN A 140 -9.85 18.33 -34.82
C ASN A 140 -9.34 17.51 -33.64
N VAL A 141 -8.25 16.77 -33.83
CA VAL A 141 -7.67 15.91 -32.80
C VAL A 141 -6.32 16.46 -32.35
N ALA A 142 -6.08 16.46 -31.05
CA ALA A 142 -4.79 16.81 -30.45
C ALA A 142 -3.97 15.55 -30.21
N VAL A 143 -2.74 15.52 -30.70
CA VAL A 143 -1.77 14.46 -30.42
C VAL A 143 -0.85 14.94 -29.30
N ILE A 144 -0.84 14.22 -28.18
CA ILE A 144 0.00 14.52 -27.02
C ILE A 144 1.09 13.46 -26.91
N ASN A 145 2.33 13.90 -26.67
CA ASN A 145 3.45 13.03 -26.32
C ASN A 145 3.94 13.42 -24.92
N LEU A 146 4.09 12.42 -24.05
CA LEU A 146 4.63 12.56 -22.71
C LEU A 146 5.95 11.82 -22.63
N LYS A 147 6.99 12.49 -22.12
CA LYS A 147 8.25 11.86 -21.73
C LYS A 147 8.24 11.64 -20.24
N LEU A 148 8.33 10.37 -19.84
CA LEU A 148 8.29 9.90 -18.48
C LEU A 148 9.67 9.42 -18.05
N GLN A 149 10.10 9.75 -16.83
CA GLN A 149 11.36 9.31 -16.24
C GLN A 149 11.08 8.52 -14.96
N ASP A 150 11.70 7.35 -14.84
CA ASP A 150 11.68 6.56 -13.60
C ASP A 150 12.91 6.92 -12.74
N ASP A 151 12.68 7.24 -11.47
CA ASP A 151 13.71 7.73 -10.54
C ASP A 151 14.84 6.70 -10.31
N GLN A 152 14.60 5.42 -10.61
CA GLN A 152 15.56 4.32 -10.43
C GLN A 152 16.42 4.02 -11.65
N SER A 153 16.19 4.68 -12.79
CA SER A 153 16.88 4.37 -14.04
C SER A 153 17.60 5.58 -14.61
N ILE A 154 18.92 5.45 -14.79
CA ILE A 154 19.77 6.50 -15.38
C ILE A 154 19.48 6.67 -16.89
N SER A 155 18.74 5.73 -17.50
CA SER A 155 18.46 5.67 -18.95
C SER A 155 17.01 5.33 -19.33
N GLY A 156 16.09 5.13 -18.37
CA GLY A 156 14.75 4.60 -18.63
C GLY A 156 13.70 5.66 -18.96
N GLU A 157 13.98 6.53 -19.95
CA GLU A 157 12.94 7.41 -20.48
C GLU A 157 11.90 6.58 -21.25
N ARG A 158 10.62 6.75 -20.91
CA ARG A 158 9.49 6.16 -21.63
C ARG A 158 8.70 7.25 -22.32
N GLU A 159 8.37 7.05 -23.59
CA GLU A 159 7.53 7.97 -24.35
C GLU A 159 6.14 7.37 -24.52
N VAL A 160 5.12 8.15 -24.15
CA VAL A 160 3.71 7.78 -24.30
C VAL A 160 3.06 8.77 -25.25
N LYS A 161 2.48 8.26 -26.34
CA LYS A 161 1.81 9.05 -27.36
C LYS A 161 0.36 8.64 -27.48
N PHE A 162 -0.54 9.62 -27.43
CA PHE A 162 -1.99 9.39 -27.55
C PHE A 162 -2.68 10.57 -28.22
N GLN A 163 -3.92 10.35 -28.61
CA GLN A 163 -4.75 11.32 -29.31
C GLN A 163 -5.98 11.65 -28.47
N LEU A 164 -6.35 12.93 -28.41
CA LEU A 164 -7.53 13.41 -27.71
C LEU A 164 -8.42 14.20 -28.65
N ALA A 165 -9.71 13.89 -28.64
CA ALA A 165 -10.74 14.76 -29.20
C ALA A 165 -10.92 16.02 -28.32
N LYS A 166 -11.55 17.05 -28.89
CA LYS A 166 -11.73 18.36 -28.23
C LYS A 166 -12.44 18.24 -26.87
N ASP A 167 -13.53 17.49 -26.82
CA ASP A 167 -14.35 17.25 -25.63
C ASP A 167 -13.59 16.51 -24.52
N THR A 168 -12.78 15.53 -24.91
CA THR A 168 -11.94 14.76 -23.98
C THR A 168 -10.83 15.63 -23.41
N LEU A 169 -10.19 16.46 -24.24
CA LEU A 169 -9.18 17.42 -23.81
C LEU A 169 -9.78 18.46 -22.83
N GLU A 170 -10.99 18.95 -23.11
CA GLU A 170 -11.68 19.88 -22.22
C GLU A 170 -11.96 19.25 -20.84
N THR A 171 -12.45 18.01 -20.83
CA THR A 171 -12.67 17.24 -19.60
C THR A 171 -11.38 17.06 -18.81
N MET A 172 -10.29 16.69 -19.50
CA MET A 172 -8.97 16.52 -18.87
C MET A 172 -8.49 17.82 -18.22
N LEU A 173 -8.63 18.97 -18.90
CA LEU A 173 -8.25 20.27 -18.35
C LEU A 173 -9.07 20.63 -17.12
N LYS A 174 -10.40 20.39 -17.13
CA LYS A 174 -11.26 20.60 -15.95
C LYS A 174 -10.78 19.76 -14.76
N SER A 175 -10.44 18.49 -14.98
CA SER A 175 -9.87 17.63 -13.93
C SER A 175 -8.52 18.13 -13.42
N MET A 176 -7.63 18.61 -14.29
CA MET A 176 -6.33 19.18 -13.89
C MET A 176 -6.49 20.45 -13.04
N TYR A 177 -7.45 21.33 -13.39
CA TYR A 177 -7.78 22.50 -12.57
C TYR A 177 -8.31 22.10 -11.20
N PHE A 178 -9.22 21.12 -11.15
CA PHE A 178 -9.72 20.58 -9.88
C PHE A 178 -8.59 20.00 -9.01
N ILE A 179 -7.68 19.20 -9.61
CA ILE A 179 -6.52 18.65 -8.89
C ILE A 179 -5.62 19.76 -8.35
N ARG A 180 -5.33 20.80 -9.16
CA ARG A 180 -4.57 21.98 -8.71
C ARG A 180 -5.21 22.63 -7.50
N ASP A 181 -6.52 22.89 -7.55
CA ASP A 181 -7.23 23.57 -6.47
C ASP A 181 -7.24 22.73 -5.18
N GLN A 182 -7.40 21.40 -5.29
CA GLN A 182 -7.29 20.48 -4.15
C GLN A 182 -5.89 20.48 -3.52
N MET A 183 -4.83 20.54 -4.33
CA MET A 183 -3.45 20.59 -3.84
C MET A 183 -3.08 21.95 -3.24
N SER A 184 -3.66 23.04 -3.72
CA SER A 184 -3.43 24.38 -3.15
C SER A 184 -4.20 24.62 -1.85
N ASN A 185 -5.36 24.00 -1.68
CA ASN A 185 -6.17 24.16 -0.47
C ASN A 185 -5.64 23.34 0.73
N SER A 186 -4.85 22.29 0.51
CA SER A 186 -4.29 21.46 1.58
C SER A 186 -3.26 22.18 2.47
N ASP A 187 -2.71 23.31 2.04
CA ASP A 187 -1.72 24.08 2.81
C ASP A 187 -2.35 24.97 3.91
N THR A 188 -3.68 25.10 3.96
CA THR A 188 -4.36 25.99 4.91
C THR A 188 -4.93 25.32 6.17
N THR A 189 -4.81 23.99 6.30
CA THR A 189 -5.33 23.26 7.49
C THR A 189 -4.34 23.09 8.66
N HIS A 190 -3.14 23.67 8.58
CA HIS A 190 -2.19 23.69 9.71
C HIS A 190 -1.79 25.12 10.08
N ASN A 191 -2.73 25.94 10.55
CA ASN A 191 -2.51 26.96 11.60
C ASN A 191 -3.75 27.82 11.80
N GLY A 192 -4.42 27.66 12.95
CA GLY A 192 -5.52 28.53 13.31
C GLY A 192 -6.34 28.04 14.50
N HIS A 193 -5.70 27.64 15.59
CA HIS A 193 -6.38 27.55 16.88
C HIS A 193 -5.83 28.62 17.82
N GLY A 194 -6.70 29.53 18.26
CA GLY A 194 -6.39 30.57 19.22
C GLY A 194 -7.08 31.90 18.95
N GLN A 195 -8.40 31.90 18.71
CA GLN A 195 -9.18 33.11 18.93
C GLN A 195 -9.37 33.29 20.45
N ARG A 196 -8.75 34.37 20.94
CA ARG A 196 -8.88 34.91 22.29
C ARG A 196 -10.34 35.28 22.54
N GLU A 197 -10.91 34.75 23.62
CA GLU A 197 -12.05 35.38 24.30
C GLU A 197 -11.50 36.28 25.40
N ASP A 198 -11.63 37.59 25.19
CA ASP A 198 -11.60 38.60 26.24
C ASP A 198 -12.76 39.57 25.96
N LYS A 199 -13.43 39.96 27.07
CA LYS A 199 -14.51 40.95 27.27
C LYS A 199 -15.82 40.29 27.74
N GLU A 200 -16.48 40.70 28.82
CA GLU A 200 -16.28 41.83 29.74
C GLU A 200 -17.16 41.56 30.97
N ALA A 201 -16.76 42.08 32.13
CA ALA A 201 -17.56 42.13 33.34
C ALA A 201 -18.73 43.12 33.19
N ASP A 202 -19.90 42.82 33.77
CA ASP A 202 -20.67 43.84 34.49
C ASP A 202 -21.66 43.24 35.52
N SER A 203 -21.55 43.79 36.74
CA SER A 203 -22.51 44.01 37.83
C SER A 203 -23.74 43.11 38.06
N ALA A 204 -23.77 42.44 39.22
CA ALA A 204 -24.62 42.77 40.38
C ALA A 204 -24.33 41.84 41.57
#